data_AF-A0A8T9MYJ1-F1
#
_entry.id   AF-A0A8T9MYJ1-F1
#
_cell.length_a   1.000
_cell.length_b   1.000
_cell.length_c   1.000
_cell.angle_alpha   90.00
_cell.angle_beta   90.00
_cell.angle_gamma   90.00
#
_symmetry.space_group_name_H-M   'P 1'
#
loop_
_entity.id
_entity.type
_entity.pdbx_description
1 polymer ?
#
loop_
_entity_poly.entity_id
_entity_poly.type
_entity_poly.pdbx_seq_one_letter_code
_entity_poly.pdbx_strand_id
1 'polypeptide(L)'
;MSASEVAAAASAASAALSVDAENNLALPALAPACERYFRRAEQCFSQNENRDALLAMLDEAREELAHEQPDEAACTDLNRSFDAVARNLGCH
;
A
#
# COMPACT_ATOMS: atom_id res chain seq x y z
N MET A 1 11.33 -45.83 -9.29
CA MET A 1 10.79 -44.66 -10.03
C MET A 1 10.49 -43.60 -8.99
N SER A 2 11.23 -42.49 -9.06
CA SER A 2 11.43 -41.50 -7.99
C SER A 2 10.33 -40.44 -7.96
N ALA A 3 10.01 -39.95 -6.76
CA ALA A 3 9.03 -38.90 -6.49
C ALA A 3 9.59 -37.51 -6.85
N SER A 4 9.46 -37.08 -8.12
CA SER A 4 9.93 -35.75 -8.53
C SER A 4 9.06 -35.03 -9.58
N GLU A 5 7.84 -35.49 -9.86
CA GLU A 5 7.07 -34.95 -11.00
C GLU A 5 5.82 -34.13 -10.63
N VAL A 6 5.53 -33.90 -9.34
CA VAL A 6 4.31 -33.16 -8.92
C VAL A 6 4.55 -31.66 -8.68
N ALA A 7 5.78 -31.16 -8.81
CA ALA A 7 6.09 -29.76 -8.50
C ALA A 7 5.77 -28.75 -9.63
N ALA A 8 5.44 -29.19 -10.85
CA ALA A 8 5.30 -28.30 -12.00
C ALA A 8 3.88 -27.72 -12.21
N ALA A 9 2.86 -28.26 -11.53
CA ALA A 9 1.48 -27.79 -11.69
C ALA A 9 1.09 -26.63 -10.75
N ALA A 10 1.89 -26.37 -9.69
CA ALA A 10 1.59 -25.30 -8.74
C ALA A 10 1.89 -23.90 -9.28
N SER A 11 2.83 -23.78 -10.22
CA SER A 11 3.34 -22.48 -10.72
C SER A 11 2.44 -21.81 -11.77
N ALA A 12 1.44 -22.52 -12.31
CA ALA A 12 0.47 -21.95 -13.24
C ALA A 12 -0.79 -21.42 -12.55
N ALA A 13 -1.02 -21.75 -11.28
CA ALA A 13 -2.18 -21.29 -10.50
C ALA A 13 -2.02 -19.83 -10.02
N SER A 14 -0.80 -19.31 -9.93
CA SER A 14 -0.54 -17.95 -9.43
C SER A 14 -0.82 -16.84 -10.45
N ALA A 15 -1.00 -17.16 -11.73
CA ALA A 15 -1.22 -16.17 -12.79
C ALA A 15 -2.70 -15.97 -13.17
N ALA A 16 -3.61 -16.79 -12.63
CA ALA A 16 -5.03 -16.77 -13.00
C ALA A 16 -5.93 -16.05 -11.97
N LEU A 17 -5.38 -15.51 -10.88
CA LEU A 17 -6.13 -14.76 -9.86
C LEU A 17 -6.38 -13.28 -10.22
N SER A 18 -5.99 -12.82 -11.40
CA SER A 18 -6.17 -11.40 -11.79
C SER A 18 -7.49 -11.11 -12.50
N VAL A 19 -8.49 -12.00 -12.44
CA VAL A 19 -9.82 -11.70 -12.97
C VAL A 19 -10.89 -12.07 -11.94
N ASP A 20 -10.71 -11.60 -10.72
CA ASP A 20 -11.84 -11.35 -9.83
C ASP A 20 -12.40 -9.96 -10.19
N ALA A 21 -13.13 -9.91 -11.29
CA ALA A 21 -14.04 -8.83 -11.60
C ALA A 21 -15.39 -9.14 -10.94
N GLU A 22 -15.40 -9.40 -9.64
CA GLU A 22 -16.61 -9.21 -8.84
C GLU A 22 -16.83 -7.70 -8.71
N ASN A 23 -18.07 -7.28 -8.92
CA ASN A 23 -18.55 -5.92 -8.78
C ASN A 23 -18.45 -5.45 -7.32
N ASN A 24 -17.23 -5.25 -6.85
CA ASN A 24 -16.87 -4.74 -5.55
C ASN A 24 -16.64 -3.23 -5.74
N LEU A 25 -17.28 -2.39 -4.93
CA LEU A 25 -16.98 -0.96 -4.82
C LEU A 25 -15.59 -0.74 -4.18
N ALA A 26 -14.61 -1.56 -4.55
CA ALA A 26 -13.25 -1.44 -4.11
C ALA A 26 -12.67 -0.17 -4.74
N LEU A 27 -12.12 0.69 -3.90
CA LEU A 27 -11.38 1.85 -4.34
C LEU A 27 -10.27 1.41 -5.33
N PRO A 28 -10.01 2.20 -6.38
CA PRO A 28 -8.97 1.86 -7.33
C PRO A 28 -7.61 1.78 -6.62
N ALA A 29 -6.76 0.89 -7.11
CA ALA A 29 -5.41 0.75 -6.58
C ALA A 29 -4.61 2.04 -6.80
N LEU A 30 -3.85 2.44 -5.78
CA LEU A 30 -3.00 3.62 -5.84
C LEU A 30 -1.73 3.33 -6.64
N ALA A 31 -1.10 4.40 -7.15
CA ALA A 31 0.21 4.29 -7.75
C ALA A 31 1.23 3.77 -6.71
N PRO A 32 2.22 2.95 -7.11
CA PRO A 32 3.18 2.33 -6.19
C PRO A 32 3.91 3.30 -5.25
N ALA A 33 4.17 4.54 -5.70
CA ALA A 33 4.77 5.54 -4.84
C ALA A 33 3.85 6.00 -3.70
N CYS A 34 2.53 6.08 -3.93
CA CYS A 34 1.55 6.42 -2.90
C CYS A 34 1.39 5.26 -1.90
N GLU A 35 1.37 4.00 -2.36
CA GLU A 35 1.37 2.86 -1.44
C GLU A 35 2.60 2.84 -0.53
N ARG A 36 3.78 3.19 -1.07
CA ARG A 36 5.01 3.34 -0.27
C ARG A 36 4.88 4.44 0.77
N TYR A 37 4.28 5.58 0.43
CA TYR A 37 3.98 6.65 1.38
C TYR A 37 3.13 6.12 2.55
N PHE A 38 2.00 5.48 2.26
CA PHE A 38 1.08 5.00 3.30
C PHE A 38 1.72 3.97 4.22
N ARG A 39 2.50 3.02 3.69
CA ARG A 39 3.21 2.04 4.55
C ARG A 39 4.23 2.70 5.48
N ARG A 40 4.95 3.71 5.00
CA ARG A 40 5.94 4.44 5.82
C ARG A 40 5.25 5.26 6.91
N ALA A 41 4.16 5.94 6.55
CA ALA A 41 3.36 6.72 7.47
C ALA A 41 2.75 5.84 8.57
N GLU A 42 2.12 4.72 8.19
CA GLU A 42 1.56 3.75 9.13
C GLU A 42 2.63 3.23 10.10
N GLN A 43 3.79 2.82 9.59
CA GLN A 43 4.88 2.32 10.43
C GLN A 43 5.38 3.39 11.42
N CYS A 44 5.48 4.65 10.99
CA CYS A 44 5.87 5.74 11.88
C CYS A 44 4.79 6.02 12.93
N PHE A 45 3.54 6.17 12.51
CA PHE A 45 2.43 6.50 13.40
C PHE A 45 2.12 5.39 14.40
N SER A 46 2.38 4.13 14.04
CA SER A 46 2.22 2.96 14.93
C SER A 46 3.01 3.04 16.24
N GLN A 47 4.10 3.81 16.24
CA GLN A 47 5.01 4.00 17.39
C GLN A 47 4.69 5.26 18.20
N ASN A 48 3.67 6.03 17.81
CA ASN A 48 3.35 7.32 18.39
C ASN A 48 2.27 7.21 19.49
N GLU A 49 2.28 8.12 20.46
CA GLU A 49 1.28 8.15 21.54
C GLU A 49 -0.15 8.38 21.03
N ASN A 50 -0.28 9.11 19.92
CA ASN A 50 -1.55 9.42 19.25
C ASN A 50 -1.87 8.48 18.09
N ARG A 51 -1.34 7.24 18.13
CA ARG A 51 -1.43 6.27 17.03
C ARG A 51 -2.82 6.17 16.42
N ASP A 52 -3.86 5.93 17.23
CA ASP A 52 -5.17 5.58 16.70
C ASP A 52 -5.80 6.74 15.90
N ALA A 53 -5.60 7.99 16.36
CA ALA A 53 -6.03 9.18 15.62
C ALA A 53 -5.21 9.38 14.33
N LEU A 54 -3.90 9.13 14.38
CA LEU A 54 -3.03 9.24 13.21
C LEU A 54 -3.35 8.18 12.14
N LEU A 55 -3.66 6.95 12.55
CA LEU A 55 -4.05 5.89 11.64
C LEU A 55 -5.43 6.14 11.03
N ALA A 56 -6.38 6.69 11.78
CA ALA A 56 -7.68 7.10 11.23
C ALA A 56 -7.53 8.17 10.14
N MET A 57 -6.75 9.22 10.41
CA MET A 57 -6.45 10.26 9.40
C MET A 57 -5.70 9.69 8.18
N LEU A 58 -4.85 8.68 8.39
CA LEU A 58 -4.12 8.04 7.31
C LEU A 58 -5.03 7.21 6.41
N ASP A 59 -6.05 6.55 6.98
CA ASP A 59 -7.06 5.80 6.24
C ASP A 59 -7.95 6.73 5.40
N GLU A 60 -8.45 7.82 6.00
CA GLU A 60 -9.21 8.87 5.30
C GLU A 60 -8.42 9.45 4.11
N ALA A 61 -7.15 9.78 4.32
CA ALA A 61 -6.27 10.28 3.26
C ALA A 61 -6.06 9.23 2.15
N ARG A 62 -6.07 7.94 2.47
CA ARG A 62 -5.93 6.86 1.49
C ARG A 62 -7.16 6.76 0.60
N GLU A 63 -8.35 6.91 1.16
CA GLU A 63 -9.60 6.93 0.40
C GLU A 63 -9.67 8.14 -0.53
N GLU A 64 -9.31 9.32 -0.04
CA GLU A 64 -9.27 10.56 -0.83
C GLU A 64 -8.31 10.42 -2.02
N LEU A 65 -7.08 9.96 -1.78
CA LEU A 65 -6.11 9.75 -2.86
C LEU A 65 -6.57 8.71 -3.87
N ALA A 66 -7.28 7.66 -3.43
CA ALA A 66 -7.81 6.66 -4.33
C ALA A 66 -8.91 7.24 -5.24
N HIS A 67 -9.67 8.22 -4.75
CA HIS A 67 -10.62 8.96 -5.58
C HIS A 67 -9.93 9.93 -6.55
N GLU A 68 -8.89 10.63 -6.11
CA GLU A 68 -8.17 11.61 -6.94
C GLU A 68 -7.32 10.96 -8.04
N GLN A 69 -6.83 9.73 -7.79
CA GLN A 69 -5.91 9.00 -8.68
C GLN A 69 -4.73 9.85 -9.17
N PRO A 70 -3.88 10.36 -8.26
CA PRO A 70 -2.67 11.07 -8.65
C PRO A 70 -1.72 10.16 -9.43
N ASP A 71 -0.92 10.78 -10.30
CA ASP A 71 0.10 10.07 -11.07
C ASP A 71 1.32 9.67 -10.22
N GLU A 72 2.20 8.85 -10.78
CA GLU A 72 3.40 8.36 -10.08
C GLU A 72 4.35 9.50 -9.67
N ALA A 73 4.37 10.62 -10.42
CA ALA A 73 5.23 11.76 -10.08
C ALA A 73 4.71 12.49 -8.83
N ALA A 74 3.42 12.80 -8.80
CA ALA A 74 2.76 13.39 -7.63
C ALA A 74 2.87 12.48 -6.40
N CYS A 75 2.68 11.17 -6.58
CA CYS A 75 2.86 10.20 -5.50
C CYS A 75 4.31 10.10 -5.01
N THR A 76 5.29 10.27 -5.90
CA THR A 76 6.72 10.27 -5.54
C THR A 76 7.05 11.49 -4.68
N ASP A 77 6.55 12.65 -5.06
CA ASP A 77 6.72 13.89 -4.30
C ASP A 77 6.02 13.80 -2.93
N LEU A 78 4.82 13.23 -2.88
CA LEU A 78 4.12 12.95 -1.61
C LEU A 78 4.95 12.04 -0.70
N ASN A 79 5.43 10.91 -1.22
CA ASN A 79 6.27 9.99 -0.45
C ASN A 79 7.54 10.65 0.08
N ARG A 80 8.15 11.56 -0.70
CA ARG A 80 9.33 12.30 -0.26
C ARG A 80 9.00 13.36 0.78
N SER A 81 7.85 14.02 0.68
CA SER A 81 7.44 15.05 1.63
C SER A 81 7.31 14.49 3.07
N PHE A 82 6.96 13.20 3.19
CA PHE A 82 6.88 12.51 4.47
C PHE A 82 8.20 12.48 5.25
N ASP A 83 9.36 12.59 4.58
CA ASP A 83 10.67 12.56 5.24
C ASP A 83 10.81 13.65 6.33
N ALA A 84 10.19 14.82 6.11
CA ALA A 84 10.21 15.90 7.09
C ALA A 84 9.35 15.57 8.33
N VAL A 85 8.17 14.98 8.11
CA VAL A 85 7.25 14.53 9.16
C VAL A 85 7.89 13.41 9.97
N ALA A 86 8.43 12.40 9.29
CA ALA A 86 9.08 11.25 9.90
C ALA A 86 10.24 11.67 10.82
N ARG A 87 11.08 12.63 10.39
CA ARG A 87 12.13 13.22 11.23
C ARG A 87 11.58 13.90 12.48
N ASN A 88 10.53 14.71 12.36
CA ASN A 88 9.93 15.40 13.51
C ASN A 88 9.29 14.44 14.51
N LEU A 89 8.76 13.32 14.03
CA LEU A 89 8.15 12.29 14.87
C LEU A 89 9.16 11.25 15.39
N GLY A 90 10.43 11.35 15.01
CA GLY A 90 11.48 10.43 15.45
C GLY A 90 11.44 9.04 14.78
N CYS A 91 10.71 8.88 13.67
CA CYS A 91 10.68 7.67 12.89
C CYS A 91 11.59 7.84 11.66
N HIS A 92 12.76 7.21 11.62
CA HIS A 92 13.67 7.28 10.47
C HIS A 92 14.48 6.00 10.32
#